data_AF-A0AAW7RZN6-F1
#
_entry.id   AF-A0AAW7RZN6-F1
#
_cell.length_a   1.000
_cell.length_b   1.000
_cell.length_c   1.000
_cell.angle_alpha   90.00
_cell.angle_beta   90.00
_cell.angle_gamma   90.00
#
_symmetry.space_group_name_H-M   'P 1'
#
loop_
_entity.id
_entity.type
_entity.pdbx_description
1 polymer ?
#
loop_
_entity_poly.entity_id
_entity_poly.type
_entity_poly.pdbx_seq_one_letter_code
_entity_poly.pdbx_strand_id
1 'polypeptide(L)'
;MARYPANSEALVAMRRRRQAPAGSVLVSFVGSLQWSNVTLHASVNERYDWRPIAALDVEAFASASIAFPALLRSLVDMAAAVPRRMVLTFREGPRVELGEWRQVTDFRVFDWCPMALGGPCWDDARALASRIFAELGKSIPTPYDEACTLVIKAAQEAQQWHA
;
A
#
# COMPACT_ATOMS: atom_id res chain seq x y z
N MET A 1 -19.35 6.97 8.17
CA MET A 1 -17.96 6.84 8.67
C MET A 1 -17.39 5.53 8.14
N ALA A 2 -16.22 5.54 7.51
CA ALA A 2 -15.53 4.29 7.19
C ALA A 2 -15.06 3.62 8.50
N ARG A 3 -15.12 2.30 8.57
CA ARG A 3 -14.67 1.52 9.74
C ARG A 3 -13.16 1.27 9.66
N TYR A 4 -12.53 1.09 10.81
CA TYR A 4 -11.15 0.58 10.85
C TYR A 4 -11.11 -0.93 10.62
N PRO A 5 -9.97 -1.48 10.15
CA PRO A 5 -9.70 -2.90 10.21
C PRO A 5 -9.77 -3.42 11.66
N ALA A 6 -10.03 -4.71 11.82
CA ALA A 6 -10.02 -5.33 13.14
C ALA A 6 -8.61 -5.29 13.75
N ASN A 7 -8.53 -5.19 15.08
CA ASN A 7 -7.30 -5.03 15.87
C ASN A 7 -6.50 -3.73 15.63
N SER A 8 -7.14 -2.73 15.02
CA SER A 8 -6.56 -1.39 14.82
C SER A 8 -6.36 -0.57 16.09
N GLU A 9 -7.00 -0.95 17.20
CA GLU A 9 -6.95 -0.24 18.48
C GLU A 9 -5.52 0.00 18.97
N ALA A 10 -4.65 -1.00 18.82
CA ALA A 10 -3.24 -0.90 19.20
C ALA A 10 -2.53 0.21 18.42
N LEU A 11 -2.71 0.27 17.09
CA LEU A 11 -2.09 1.32 16.27
C LEU A 11 -2.63 2.70 16.61
N VAL A 12 -3.94 2.82 16.80
CA VAL A 12 -4.56 4.09 17.18
C VAL A 12 -4.04 4.57 18.54
N ALA A 13 -3.90 3.67 19.52
CA ALA A 13 -3.33 3.98 20.83
C ALA A 13 -1.86 4.43 20.73
N MET A 14 -1.04 3.74 19.92
CA MET A 14 0.36 4.11 19.68
C MET A 14 0.47 5.49 19.03
N ARG A 15 -0.38 5.79 18.04
CA ARG A 15 -0.42 7.10 17.38
C ARG A 15 -0.72 8.23 18.36
N ARG A 16 -1.70 8.03 19.24
CA ARG A 16 -2.04 9.01 20.30
C ARG A 16 -0.85 9.30 21.22
N ARG A 17 0.05 8.33 21.39
CA ARG A 17 1.28 8.44 22.19
C ARG A 17 2.52 8.81 21.36
N ARG A 18 2.37 9.13 20.06
CA ARG A 18 3.47 9.38 19.11
C ARG A 18 4.50 8.23 19.04
N GLN A 19 4.03 7.00 19.18
CA GLN A 19 4.83 5.78 19.08
C GLN A 19 4.62 5.10 17.73
N ALA A 20 5.61 4.31 17.30
CA ALA A 20 5.55 3.47 16.11
C ALA A 20 5.83 2.00 16.47
N PRO A 21 5.22 1.02 15.78
CA PRO A 21 5.58 -0.38 15.90
C PRO A 21 7.06 -0.61 15.65
N ALA A 22 7.67 -1.55 16.38
CA ALA A 22 9.09 -1.89 16.25
C ALA A 22 9.43 -2.61 14.92
N GLY A 23 8.43 -3.19 14.26
CA GLY A 23 8.56 -3.82 12.94
C GLY A 23 7.37 -3.50 12.06
N SER A 24 7.30 -4.13 10.89
CA SER A 24 6.19 -3.93 9.95
C SER A 24 4.84 -4.21 10.60
N VAL A 25 3.84 -3.40 10.26
CA VAL A 25 2.44 -3.71 10.51
C VAL A 25 2.00 -4.75 9.50
N LEU A 26 1.41 -5.84 9.98
CA LEU A 26 0.90 -6.88 9.09
C LEU A 26 -0.56 -6.60 8.77
N VAL A 27 -0.94 -6.77 7.51
CA VAL A 27 -2.35 -6.75 7.08
C VAL A 27 -2.69 -8.14 6.59
N SER A 28 -3.57 -8.85 7.30
CA SER A 28 -3.94 -10.20 6.93
C SER A 28 -5.31 -10.26 6.27
N PHE A 29 -5.33 -10.72 5.01
CA PHE A 29 -6.55 -11.12 4.31
C PHE A 29 -6.86 -12.62 4.45
N VAL A 30 -5.99 -13.36 5.15
CA VAL A 30 -6.06 -14.83 5.30
C VAL A 30 -6.36 -15.27 6.73
N GLY A 31 -6.69 -14.32 7.62
CA GLY A 31 -7.02 -14.57 9.02
C GLY A 31 -5.84 -14.45 9.97
N SER A 32 -5.78 -15.31 10.99
CA SER A 32 -4.76 -15.21 12.05
C SER A 32 -3.37 -15.57 11.54
N LEU A 33 -2.39 -14.75 11.92
CA LEU A 33 -0.98 -14.96 11.60
C LEU A 33 -0.22 -15.32 12.89
N GLN A 34 0.83 -16.14 12.80
CA GLN A 34 1.59 -16.63 13.96
C GLN A 34 2.72 -15.67 14.40
N TRP A 35 2.69 -14.41 13.96
CA TRP A 35 3.72 -13.42 14.22
C TRP A 35 3.31 -12.49 15.36
N SER A 36 4.29 -12.00 16.12
CA SER A 36 4.08 -11.08 17.24
C SER A 36 3.87 -9.62 16.80
N ASN A 37 4.02 -9.32 15.52
CA ASN A 37 3.77 -8.00 14.95
C ASN A 37 2.31 -7.57 15.13
N VAL A 38 2.09 -6.26 15.19
CA VAL A 38 0.74 -5.71 15.12
C VAL A 38 0.10 -6.14 13.81
N THR A 39 -1.00 -6.88 13.91
CA THR A 39 -1.69 -7.49 12.77
C THR A 39 -3.10 -6.94 12.67
N LEU A 40 -3.41 -6.32 11.52
CA LEU A 40 -4.74 -5.87 11.14
C LEU A 40 -5.42 -6.97 10.34
N HIS A 41 -6.64 -7.34 10.71
CA HIS A 41 -7.43 -8.26 9.90
C HIS A 41 -8.42 -7.49 9.04
N ALA A 42 -8.43 -7.83 7.76
CA ALA A 42 -9.25 -7.17 6.76
C ALA A 42 -9.79 -8.19 5.76
N SER A 43 -10.90 -7.85 5.11
CA SER A 43 -11.48 -8.57 3.99
C SER A 43 -11.39 -7.74 2.73
N VAL A 44 -10.98 -8.33 1.61
CA VAL A 44 -10.88 -7.60 0.32
C VAL A 44 -12.24 -7.17 -0.25
N ASN A 45 -13.33 -7.67 0.32
CA ASN A 45 -14.70 -7.32 -0.08
C ASN A 45 -15.23 -6.10 0.69
N GLU A 46 -14.44 -5.56 1.61
CA GLU A 46 -14.82 -4.50 2.51
C GLU A 46 -13.89 -3.29 2.34
N ARG A 47 -14.44 -2.08 2.47
CA ARG A 47 -13.64 -0.85 2.52
C ARG A 47 -13.34 -0.47 3.97
N TYR A 48 -12.11 -0.01 4.21
CA TYR A 48 -11.62 0.38 5.52
C TYR A 48 -10.95 1.75 5.48
N ASP A 49 -10.85 2.38 6.65
CA ASP A 49 -9.98 3.53 6.88
C ASP A 49 -8.54 3.06 7.15
N TRP A 50 -7.65 3.31 6.20
CA TRP A 50 -6.24 2.93 6.25
C TRP A 50 -5.32 4.01 6.82
N ARG A 51 -5.83 5.18 7.25
CA ARG A 51 -4.99 6.23 7.86
C ARG A 51 -4.08 5.75 9.00
N PRO A 52 -4.42 4.73 9.81
CA PRO A 52 -3.53 4.23 10.86
C PRO A 52 -2.20 3.65 10.37
N ILE A 53 -2.10 3.22 9.10
CA ILE A 53 -0.86 2.66 8.53
C ILE A 53 0.05 3.71 7.86
N ALA A 54 -0.36 4.98 7.79
CA ALA A 54 0.39 6.04 7.10
C ALA A 54 1.83 6.20 7.61
N ALA A 55 2.82 6.25 6.71
CA ALA A 55 4.24 6.32 7.06
C ALA A 55 4.79 5.14 7.90
N LEU A 56 4.10 4.00 7.93
CA LEU A 56 4.60 2.74 8.52
C LEU A 56 5.02 1.76 7.42
N ASP A 57 5.94 0.85 7.74
CA ASP A 57 6.20 -0.31 6.88
C ASP A 57 5.04 -1.30 7.02
N VAL A 58 4.51 -1.77 5.90
CA VAL A 58 3.35 -2.65 5.82
C VAL A 58 3.68 -3.91 5.05
N GLU A 59 3.26 -5.06 5.57
CA GLU A 59 3.30 -6.32 4.84
C GLU A 59 1.89 -6.94 4.80
N ALA A 60 1.34 -7.02 3.58
CA ALA A 60 0.02 -7.56 3.31
C ALA A 60 0.11 -9.05 2.97
N PHE A 61 -0.67 -9.88 3.65
CA PHE A 61 -0.74 -11.32 3.46
C PHE A 61 -2.03 -11.71 2.75
N ALA A 62 -1.87 -12.43 1.63
CA ALA A 62 -2.96 -12.93 0.81
C ALA A 62 -2.81 -14.42 0.51
N SER A 63 -3.87 -15.04 0.00
CA SER A 63 -3.86 -16.41 -0.53
C SER A 63 -4.32 -16.40 -1.98
N ALA A 64 -3.95 -17.45 -2.73
CA ALA A 64 -4.34 -17.60 -4.14
C ALA A 64 -5.87 -17.71 -4.33
N SER A 65 -6.63 -18.03 -3.27
CA SER A 65 -8.09 -18.06 -3.29
C SER A 65 -8.74 -16.67 -3.38
N ILE A 66 -7.98 -15.59 -3.13
CA ILE A 66 -8.48 -14.23 -3.21
C ILE A 66 -8.47 -13.78 -4.68
N ALA A 67 -9.62 -13.32 -5.17
CA ALA A 67 -9.73 -12.78 -6.52
C ALA A 67 -8.79 -11.58 -6.72
N PHE A 68 -7.92 -11.66 -7.73
CA PHE A 68 -6.88 -10.67 -8.00
C PHE A 68 -7.39 -9.22 -8.11
N PRO A 69 -8.52 -8.92 -8.78
CA PRO A 69 -9.04 -7.54 -8.84
C PRO A 69 -9.46 -6.99 -7.47
N ALA A 70 -9.99 -7.83 -6.58
CA ALA A 70 -10.40 -7.41 -5.23
C ALA A 70 -9.18 -7.14 -4.34
N LEU A 71 -8.16 -8.00 -4.44
CA LEU A 71 -6.87 -7.79 -3.80
C LEU A 71 -6.24 -6.48 -4.27
N LEU A 72 -6.14 -6.26 -5.58
CA LEU A 72 -5.52 -5.06 -6.14
C LEU A 72 -6.21 -3.78 -5.65
N ARG A 73 -7.55 -3.72 -5.66
CA ARG A 73 -8.28 -2.58 -5.09
C ARG A 73 -7.94 -2.32 -3.63
N SER A 74 -7.85 -3.37 -2.82
CA SER A 74 -7.48 -3.24 -1.40
C SER A 74 -6.05 -2.71 -1.22
N LEU A 75 -5.11 -3.15 -2.06
CA LEU A 75 -3.73 -2.63 -2.07
C LEU A 75 -3.68 -1.15 -2.44
N VAL A 76 -4.51 -0.72 -3.41
CA VAL A 76 -4.64 0.70 -3.79
C VAL A 76 -5.21 1.54 -2.66
N ASP A 77 -6.29 1.07 -2.02
CA ASP A 77 -6.89 1.78 -0.89
C ASP A 77 -5.89 1.94 0.26
N MET A 78 -5.02 0.95 0.49
CA MET A 78 -3.93 1.05 1.46
C MET A 78 -2.84 2.04 1.01
N ALA A 79 -2.41 2.00 -0.24
CA ALA A 79 -1.41 2.91 -0.79
C ALA A 79 -1.85 4.38 -0.73
N ALA A 80 -3.16 4.65 -0.84
CA ALA A 80 -3.73 5.99 -0.68
C ALA A 80 -3.54 6.56 0.74
N ALA A 81 -3.33 5.70 1.75
CA ALA A 81 -2.93 6.14 3.09
C ALA A 81 -1.42 6.46 3.21
N VAL A 82 -0.66 6.25 2.12
CA VAL A 82 0.77 6.55 2.01
C VAL A 82 1.61 5.83 3.09
N PRO A 83 1.61 4.48 3.12
CA PRO A 83 2.53 3.73 3.97
C PRO A 83 3.98 4.00 3.55
N ARG A 84 4.93 3.85 4.47
CA ARG A 84 6.35 4.06 4.17
C ARG A 84 6.85 3.08 3.11
N ARG A 85 6.47 1.82 3.24
CA ARG A 85 6.81 0.73 2.32
C ARG A 85 5.67 -0.28 2.37
N MET A 86 5.38 -0.92 1.25
CA MET A 86 4.38 -1.99 1.22
C MET A 86 4.91 -3.23 0.52
N VAL A 87 4.75 -4.38 1.15
CA VAL A 87 5.10 -5.71 0.61
C VAL A 87 3.83 -6.55 0.54
N LEU A 88 3.66 -7.32 -0.54
CA LEU A 88 2.65 -8.35 -0.69
C LEU A 88 3.30 -9.74 -0.58
N THR A 89 2.79 -10.55 0.33
CA THR A 89 3.24 -11.91 0.57
C THR A 89 2.06 -12.87 0.39
N PHE A 90 2.18 -13.80 -0.56
CA PHE A 90 1.25 -14.92 -0.65
C PHE A 90 1.66 -16.02 0.32
N ARG A 91 0.69 -16.55 1.08
CA ARG A 91 0.93 -17.57 2.11
C ARG A 91 1.70 -18.79 1.60
N GLU A 92 1.43 -19.22 0.38
CA GLU A 92 2.07 -20.39 -0.25
C GLU A 92 2.95 -20.04 -1.46
N GLY A 93 3.34 -18.78 -1.66
CA GLY A 93 3.90 -18.40 -2.95
C GLY A 93 4.72 -17.11 -2.98
N PRO A 94 4.56 -16.29 -4.03
CA PRO A 94 5.47 -15.20 -4.31
C PRO A 94 5.37 -14.07 -3.29
N ARG A 95 6.50 -13.38 -3.15
CA ARG A 95 6.62 -12.14 -2.37
C ARG A 95 7.05 -11.01 -3.29
N VAL A 96 6.35 -9.89 -3.21
CA VAL A 96 6.55 -8.73 -4.09
C VAL A 96 6.58 -7.47 -3.24
N GLU A 97 7.66 -6.71 -3.35
CA GLU A 97 7.68 -5.32 -2.89
C GLU A 97 6.83 -4.50 -3.83
N LEU A 98 5.85 -3.76 -3.32
CA LEU A 98 4.91 -3.01 -4.15
C LEU A 98 5.37 -1.58 -4.40
N GLY A 99 6.16 -1.01 -3.49
CA GLY A 99 6.60 0.37 -3.55
C GLY A 99 6.87 0.98 -2.17
N GLU A 100 7.16 2.26 -2.20
CA GLU A 100 7.52 3.07 -1.04
C GLU A 100 6.91 4.47 -1.15
N TRP A 101 6.70 5.14 -0.03
CA TRP A 101 6.34 6.56 -0.09
C TRP A 101 7.50 7.40 -0.61
N ARG A 102 7.18 8.45 -1.35
CA ARG A 102 8.11 9.49 -1.76
C ARG A 102 7.54 10.86 -1.48
N GLN A 103 8.43 11.77 -1.10
CA GLN A 103 8.13 13.20 -1.01
C GLN A 103 8.38 13.80 -2.40
N VAL A 104 7.33 14.29 -3.04
CA VAL A 104 7.42 15.02 -4.31
C VAL A 104 6.99 16.44 -4.02
N THR A 105 7.95 17.36 -3.96
CA THR A 105 7.72 18.76 -3.55
C THR A 105 7.05 18.81 -2.16
N ASP A 106 5.83 19.34 -2.07
CA ASP A 106 5.04 19.46 -0.84
C ASP A 106 4.09 18.26 -0.60
N PHE A 107 4.00 17.32 -1.54
CA PHE A 107 3.08 16.18 -1.48
C PHE A 107 3.78 14.88 -1.09
N ARG A 108 3.06 14.05 -0.32
CA ARG A 108 3.46 12.68 -0.03
C ARG A 108 2.64 11.73 -0.89
N VAL A 109 3.33 10.93 -1.69
CA VAL A 109 2.70 9.96 -2.59
C VAL A 109 3.29 8.57 -2.33
N PHE A 110 2.54 7.54 -2.66
CA PHE A 110 3.07 6.17 -2.71
C PHE A 110 3.55 5.89 -4.13
N ASP A 111 4.86 5.67 -4.29
CA ASP A 111 5.48 5.36 -5.57
C ASP A 111 5.42 3.84 -5.81
N TRP A 112 4.55 3.45 -6.73
CA TRP A 112 4.37 2.06 -7.12
C TRP A 112 5.56 1.57 -7.94
N CYS A 113 6.34 0.67 -7.36
CA CYS A 113 7.43 -0.02 -8.03
C CYS A 113 7.40 -1.51 -7.67
N PRO A 114 6.47 -2.29 -8.27
CA PRO A 114 6.38 -3.72 -8.02
C PRO A 114 7.68 -4.44 -8.40
N MET A 115 8.36 -5.01 -7.42
CA MET A 115 9.60 -5.75 -7.59
C MET A 115 9.49 -7.13 -6.92
N ALA A 116 9.86 -8.17 -7.66
CA ALA A 116 9.96 -9.52 -7.11
C ALA A 116 10.99 -9.55 -5.97
N LEU A 117 10.62 -10.20 -4.86
CA LEU A 117 11.53 -10.47 -3.75
C LEU A 117 12.00 -11.94 -3.80
N GLY A 118 13.27 -12.17 -3.49
CA GLY A 118 14.01 -13.44 -3.67
C GLY A 118 13.37 -14.64 -2.99
N GLY A 119 13.59 -15.85 -3.54
CA GLY A 119 13.19 -17.10 -2.89
C GLY A 119 12.88 -18.25 -3.88
N PRO A 120 12.31 -19.37 -3.38
CA PRO A 120 11.95 -20.54 -4.21
C PRO A 120 10.94 -20.25 -5.33
N CYS A 121 10.17 -19.15 -5.22
CA CYS A 121 9.10 -18.76 -6.14
C CYS A 121 9.45 -17.49 -6.95
N TRP A 122 10.73 -17.30 -7.30
CA TRP A 122 11.21 -16.06 -7.91
C TRP A 122 10.56 -15.72 -9.25
N ASP A 123 10.39 -16.71 -10.14
CA ASP A 123 9.76 -16.47 -11.44
C ASP A 123 8.27 -16.12 -11.30
N ASP A 124 7.57 -16.77 -10.37
CA ASP A 124 6.18 -16.42 -10.02
C ASP A 124 6.08 -15.01 -9.45
N ALA A 125 7.05 -14.60 -8.62
CA ALA A 125 7.11 -13.26 -8.07
C ALA A 125 7.35 -12.21 -9.15
N ARG A 126 8.20 -12.51 -10.15
CA ARG A 126 8.40 -11.63 -11.31
C ARG A 126 7.16 -11.53 -12.17
N ALA A 127 6.48 -12.66 -12.44
CA ALA A 127 5.23 -12.67 -13.18
C ALA A 127 4.14 -11.86 -12.47
N LEU A 128 4.02 -12.03 -11.14
CA LEU A 128 3.09 -11.27 -10.31
C LEU A 128 3.40 -9.78 -10.31
N ALA A 129 4.66 -9.38 -10.11
CA ALA A 129 5.08 -7.99 -10.14
C ALA A 129 4.74 -7.31 -11.47
N SER A 130 5.08 -7.94 -12.60
CA SER A 130 4.73 -7.46 -13.94
C SER A 130 3.22 -7.32 -14.14
N ARG A 131 2.43 -8.27 -13.63
CA ARG A 131 0.96 -8.21 -13.74
C ARG A 131 0.37 -7.08 -12.92
N ILE A 132 0.85 -6.87 -11.68
CA ILE A 132 0.42 -5.76 -10.83
C ILE A 132 0.74 -4.43 -11.51
N PHE A 133 1.96 -4.27 -12.02
CA PHE A 133 2.37 -3.05 -12.72
C PHE A 133 1.50 -2.77 -13.95
N ALA A 134 1.20 -3.79 -14.74
CA ALA A 134 0.35 -3.67 -15.92
C ALA A 134 -1.09 -3.26 -15.60
N GLU A 135 -1.66 -3.71 -14.47
CA GLU A 135 -3.01 -3.29 -14.05
C GLU A 135 -3.03 -1.87 -13.47
N LEU A 136 -1.99 -1.49 -12.72
CA LEU A 136 -1.86 -0.11 -12.21
C LEU A 136 -1.83 0.90 -13.37
N GLY A 137 -1.05 0.63 -14.42
CA GLY A 137 -0.96 1.51 -15.59
C GLY A 137 -2.21 1.57 -16.47
N LYS A 138 -3.22 0.72 -16.25
CA LYS A 138 -4.45 0.66 -17.06
C LYS A 138 -5.70 1.12 -16.31
N SER A 139 -5.79 0.78 -15.03
CA SER A 139 -7.08 0.63 -14.35
C SER A 139 -7.22 1.50 -13.10
N ILE A 140 -6.11 2.05 -12.60
CA ILE A 140 -6.07 2.78 -11.33
C ILE A 140 -5.41 4.13 -11.61
N PRO A 141 -6.11 5.27 -11.41
CA PRO A 141 -5.45 6.56 -11.44
C PRO A 141 -4.31 6.50 -10.44
N THR A 142 -3.09 6.63 -10.94
CA THR A 142 -1.95 6.65 -10.05
C THR A 142 -2.06 7.95 -9.24
N PRO A 143 -1.71 7.97 -7.94
CA PRO A 143 -1.56 9.24 -7.20
C PRO A 143 -0.60 10.20 -7.91
N TYR A 144 0.26 9.66 -8.78
CA TYR A 144 1.07 10.38 -9.74
C TYR A 144 0.27 11.18 -10.77
N ASP A 145 -0.88 10.73 -11.26
CA ASP A 145 -1.67 11.49 -12.24
C ASP A 145 -2.18 12.80 -11.62
N GLU A 146 -2.66 12.74 -10.38
CA GLU A 146 -3.11 13.92 -9.64
C GLU A 146 -1.92 14.79 -9.20
N ALA A 147 -0.84 14.19 -8.69
CA ALA A 147 0.38 14.93 -8.33
C ALA A 147 1.05 15.60 -9.54
N CYS A 148 1.17 14.90 -10.67
CA CYS A 148 1.67 15.47 -11.94
C CYS A 148 0.74 16.57 -12.43
N THR A 149 -0.59 16.39 -12.36
CA THR A 149 -1.55 17.44 -12.69
C THR A 149 -1.37 18.68 -11.81
N LEU A 150 -1.17 18.48 -10.50
CA LEU A 150 -0.94 19.58 -9.54
C LEU A 150 0.40 20.29 -9.79
N VAL A 151 1.47 19.55 -10.07
CA VAL A 151 2.78 20.11 -10.43
C VAL A 151 2.70 20.90 -11.74
N ILE A 152 2.01 20.36 -12.75
CA ILE A 152 1.78 21.05 -14.03
C ILE A 152 0.99 22.35 -13.81
N LYS A 153 -0.07 22.32 -13.00
CA LYS A 153 -0.83 23.53 -12.64
C LYS A 153 0.03 24.56 -11.93
N ALA A 154 0.80 24.16 -10.91
CA ALA A 154 1.69 25.04 -10.18
C ALA A 154 2.76 25.68 -11.09
N ALA A 155 3.31 24.92 -12.05
CA ALA A 155 4.26 25.43 -13.02
C ALA A 155 3.63 26.43 -14.02
N GLN A 156 2.39 26.17 -14.47
CA GLN A 156 1.64 27.07 -15.34
C GLN A 156 1.27 28.38 -14.65
N GLU A 157 0.85 28.31 -13.39
CA GLU A 157 0.58 29.48 -12.55
C GLU A 157 1.86 30.31 -12.36
N ALA A 158 3.00 29.68 -12.04
CA ALA A 158 4.27 30.40 -11.91
C ALA A 158 4.70 31.12 -13.20
N GLN A 159 4.48 30.51 -14.38
CA GLN A 159 4.74 31.16 -15.67
C GLN A 159 3.86 32.38 -15.94
N GLN A 160 2.60 32.37 -15.49
CA GLN A 160 1.68 33.51 -15.65
C GLN A 160 2.05 34.72 -14.79
N TRP A 161 2.75 34.50 -13.67
CA TRP A 161 3.22 35.60 -12.81
C TRP A 161 4.54 36.23 -13.30
N HIS A 162 5.25 35.56 -14.20
CA HIS A 162 6.50 36.03 -14.81
C HIS A 162 6.31 36.64 -16.21
N ALA A 163 5.08 36.68 -16.73
CA ALA A 163 4.70 37.31 -18.01
C ALA A 163 4.01 38.66 -17.76
#